data_AF-A0A920QZ75-F1
#
_entry.id   AF-A0A920QZ75-F1
#
_cell.length_a   1.000
_cell.length_b   1.000
_cell.length_c   1.000
_cell.angle_alpha   90.00
_cell.angle_beta   90.00
_cell.angle_gamma   90.00
#
_symmetry.space_group_name_H-M   'P 1'
#
loop_
_entity.id
_entity.type
_entity.pdbx_description
1 polymer ?
#
loop_
_entity_poly.entity_id
_entity_poly.type
_entity_poly.pdbx_seq_one_letter_code
_entity_poly.pdbx_strand_id
1 'polypeptide(L)'
;MDFDDDAEKIVASAILYPHAQTNLREIKTLIDSESSEYIENVIKEYVNNRSSRRDRPGRPFENVFYTFEFLSSYGVYRDFHRHRQLTQEAQILTPDLGYDIPIEVEDMGLEDKWNSRMDEAAEVV
;
A
#
# COMPACT_ATOMS: atom_id res chain seq x y z
N MET A 1 7.94 -4.45 -7.19
CA MET A 1 6.81 -4.79 -6.31
C MET A 1 7.23 -5.99 -5.51
N ASP A 2 7.18 -5.90 -4.19
CA ASP A 2 7.59 -6.95 -3.25
C ASP A 2 6.42 -7.23 -2.29
N PHE A 3 6.16 -8.50 -1.96
CA PHE A 3 4.97 -8.92 -1.22
C PHE A 3 5.15 -10.34 -0.66
N ASP A 4 4.28 -10.74 0.27
CA ASP A 4 4.25 -12.11 0.79
C ASP A 4 3.68 -13.11 -0.25
N ASP A 5 4.51 -14.04 -0.73
CA ASP A 5 4.08 -15.10 -1.68
C ASP A 5 2.95 -15.99 -1.12
N ASP A 6 2.94 -16.20 0.19
CA ASP A 6 1.94 -17.00 0.92
C ASP A 6 0.88 -16.12 1.63
N ALA A 7 0.61 -14.90 1.13
CA ALA A 7 -0.27 -13.94 1.78
C ALA A 7 -1.62 -14.53 2.23
N GLU A 8 -2.29 -15.30 1.37
CA GLU A 8 -3.58 -15.92 1.69
C GLU A 8 -3.48 -16.91 2.86
N LYS A 9 -2.40 -17.70 2.92
CA LYS A 9 -2.16 -18.64 4.03
C LYS A 9 -1.85 -17.92 5.33
N ILE A 10 -1.09 -16.82 5.27
CA ILE A 10 -0.80 -15.98 6.43
C ILE A 10 -2.11 -15.39 6.98
N VAL A 11 -2.96 -14.84 6.10
CA VAL A 11 -4.26 -14.28 6.48
C VAL A 11 -5.17 -15.37 7.04
N ALA A 12 -5.30 -16.52 6.38
CA ALA A 12 -6.13 -17.63 6.87
C ALA A 12 -5.66 -18.15 8.24
N SER A 13 -4.35 -18.29 8.43
CA SER A 13 -3.78 -18.65 9.74
C SER A 13 -4.13 -17.63 10.83
N ALA A 14 -4.04 -16.33 10.50
CA ALA A 14 -4.37 -15.25 11.42
C ALA A 14 -5.89 -15.14 11.68
N ILE A 15 -6.75 -15.53 10.73
CA ILE A 15 -8.21 -15.66 10.92
C ILE A 15 -8.51 -16.77 11.93
N LEU A 16 -7.86 -17.94 11.80
CA LEU A 16 -8.14 -19.09 12.66
C LEU A 16 -7.54 -18.95 14.07
N TYR A 17 -6.40 -18.26 14.22
CA TYR A 17 -5.64 -18.19 15.48
C TYR A 17 -6.45 -17.78 16.72
N PRO A 18 -7.28 -16.72 16.71
CA PRO A 18 -8.09 -16.33 17.87
C PRO A 18 -9.14 -17.36 18.30
N HIS A 19 -9.49 -18.30 17.41
CA HIS A 19 -10.51 -19.32 17.63
C HIS A 19 -9.92 -20.71 17.91
N ALA A 20 -8.60 -20.84 17.78
CA ALA A 20 -7.89 -22.08 18.00
C ALA A 20 -7.34 -22.16 19.44
N GLN A 21 -7.45 -23.33 20.07
CA GLN A 21 -6.78 -23.62 21.35
C GLN A 21 -5.40 -24.24 21.10
N THR A 22 -4.63 -23.66 20.17
CA THR A 22 -3.28 -24.10 19.82
C THR A 22 -2.38 -22.93 19.42
N ASN A 23 -1.09 -23.20 19.23
CA ASN A 23 -0.10 -22.23 18.78
C ASN A 23 -0.18 -21.99 17.26
N LEU A 24 0.38 -20.85 16.81
CA LEU A 24 0.37 -20.44 15.41
C LEU A 24 1.10 -21.42 14.47
N ARG A 25 2.11 -22.14 14.97
CA ARG A 25 2.87 -23.11 14.15
C ARG A 25 1.96 -24.27 13.72
N GLU A 26 1.17 -24.81 14.64
CA GLU A 26 0.24 -25.90 14.33
C GLU A 26 -0.85 -25.47 13.34
N ILE A 27 -1.34 -24.24 13.44
CA ILE A 27 -2.30 -23.68 12.48
C ILE A 27 -1.66 -23.53 11.10
N LYS A 28 -0.42 -23.05 11.02
CA LYS A 28 0.30 -22.95 9.75
C LYS A 28 0.49 -24.32 9.11
N THR A 29 0.87 -25.34 9.90
CA THR A 29 0.97 -26.72 9.40
C THR A 29 -0.36 -27.24 8.86
N LEU A 30 -1.48 -26.96 9.52
CA LEU A 30 -2.82 -27.28 9.01
C LEU A 30 -3.06 -26.59 7.66
N ILE A 31 -2.89 -25.27 7.61
CA ILE A 31 -3.10 -24.47 6.39
C ILE A 31 -2.22 -24.95 5.23
N ASP A 32 -0.96 -25.32 5.48
CA ASP A 32 -0.05 -25.84 4.47
C ASP A 32 -0.44 -27.23 3.95
N SER A 33 -1.20 -28.01 4.73
CA SER A 33 -1.71 -29.32 4.33
C SER A 33 -3.06 -29.27 3.61
N GLU A 34 -3.73 -28.11 3.62
CA GLU A 34 -5.06 -27.92 3.06
C GLU A 34 -5.00 -27.45 1.60
N SER A 35 -6.14 -27.56 0.91
CA SER A 35 -6.28 -27.07 -0.47
C SER A 35 -6.38 -25.54 -0.53
N SER A 36 -6.03 -24.96 -1.69
CA SER A 36 -6.27 -23.53 -1.95
C SER A 36 -7.74 -23.15 -1.82
N GLU A 37 -8.67 -24.04 -2.20
CA GLU A 37 -10.12 -23.83 -2.05
C GLU A 37 -10.52 -23.72 -0.57
N TYR A 38 -9.95 -24.55 0.31
CA TYR A 38 -10.18 -24.45 1.75
C TYR A 38 -9.72 -23.10 2.29
N ILE A 39 -8.50 -22.66 1.91
CA ILE A 39 -7.92 -21.38 2.33
C ILE A 39 -8.81 -20.22 1.85
N GLU A 40 -9.22 -20.24 0.58
CA GLU A 40 -10.11 -19.23 -0.01
C GLU A 40 -11.45 -19.18 0.73
N ASN A 41 -12.03 -20.33 1.08
CA ASN A 41 -13.29 -20.39 1.82
C ASN A 41 -13.17 -19.81 3.23
N VAL A 42 -12.07 -20.06 3.95
CA VAL A 42 -11.81 -19.43 5.26
C VAL A 42 -11.83 -17.91 5.15
N ILE A 43 -11.16 -17.35 4.14
CA ILE A 43 -11.11 -15.90 3.93
C ILE A 43 -12.48 -15.35 3.52
N LYS A 44 -13.18 -16.02 2.59
CA LYS A 44 -14.52 -15.62 2.15
C LYS A 44 -15.50 -15.56 3.32
N GLU A 45 -15.58 -16.61 4.13
CA GLU A 45 -16.49 -16.65 5.29
C GLU A 45 -16.17 -15.56 6.31
N TYR A 46 -14.88 -15.26 6.54
CA TYR A 46 -14.49 -14.16 7.42
C TYR A 46 -14.99 -12.80 6.92
N VAL A 47 -14.90 -12.55 5.60
CA VAL A 47 -15.28 -11.28 4.98
C VAL A 47 -16.79 -11.17 4.72
N ASN A 48 -17.51 -12.29 4.60
CA ASN A 48 -18.95 -12.32 4.32
C ASN A 48 -19.81 -11.69 5.42
N ASN A 49 -19.29 -11.52 6.64
CA ASN A 49 -20.00 -10.86 7.75
C ASN A 49 -20.09 -9.33 7.61
N ARG A 50 -19.69 -8.75 6.47
CA ARG A 50 -19.73 -7.31 6.21
C ARG A 50 -21.10 -6.89 5.69
N SER A 51 -21.79 -6.04 6.45
CA SER A 51 -23.06 -5.42 6.05
C SER A 51 -22.86 -4.25 5.08
N SER A 52 -21.68 -3.60 5.13
CA SER A 52 -21.33 -2.51 4.22
C SER A 52 -19.84 -2.43 3.94
N ARG A 53 -19.47 -1.66 2.91
CA ARG A 53 -18.07 -1.34 2.59
C ARG A 53 -17.33 -0.61 3.73
N ARG A 54 -18.06 0.00 4.68
CA ARG A 54 -17.47 0.68 5.85
C ARG A 54 -17.04 -0.30 6.93
N ASP A 55 -17.59 -1.50 6.93
CA ASP A 55 -17.14 -2.58 7.80
C ASP A 55 -15.78 -3.00 7.26
N ARG A 56 -14.71 -2.64 7.96
CA ARG A 56 -13.35 -2.96 7.52
C ARG A 56 -13.07 -4.43 7.85
N PRO A 57 -12.38 -5.18 6.96
CA PRO A 57 -11.79 -6.45 7.34
C PRO A 57 -10.95 -6.25 8.61
N GLY A 58 -11.02 -7.22 9.53
CA GLY A 58 -10.31 -7.10 10.80
C GLY A 58 -8.80 -7.27 10.66
N ARG A 59 -8.14 -7.36 11.82
CA ARG A 59 -6.68 -7.43 11.98
C ARG A 59 -5.96 -8.60 11.27
N PRO A 60 -6.58 -9.75 10.90
CA PRO A 60 -5.87 -10.78 10.15
C PRO A 60 -5.18 -10.28 8.89
N PHE A 61 -5.79 -9.31 8.18
CA PHE A 61 -5.24 -8.71 6.97
C PHE A 61 -4.04 -7.77 7.22
N GLU A 62 -3.75 -7.42 8.48
CA GLU A 62 -2.56 -6.62 8.85
C GLU A 62 -1.28 -7.47 8.93
N ASN A 63 -1.37 -8.80 8.76
CA ASN A 63 -0.23 -9.71 8.89
C ASN A 63 0.56 -9.92 7.60
N VAL A 64 0.12 -9.31 6.49
CA VAL A 64 0.77 -9.39 5.18
C VAL A 64 1.19 -7.99 4.72
N PHE A 65 2.25 -7.92 3.92
CA PHE A 65 2.73 -6.65 3.37
C PHE A 65 2.73 -6.64 1.83
N TYR A 66 2.63 -5.42 1.31
CA TYR A 66 2.84 -5.11 -0.10
C TYR A 66 3.68 -3.84 -0.19
N THR A 67 4.78 -3.91 -0.91
CA THR A 67 5.70 -2.81 -1.14
C THR A 67 5.60 -2.38 -2.61
N PHE A 68 5.26 -1.10 -2.78
CA PHE A 68 5.13 -0.45 -4.07
C PHE A 68 6.18 0.64 -4.23
N GLU A 69 6.68 0.78 -5.44
CA GLU A 69 7.42 1.95 -5.88
C GLU A 69 6.51 2.70 -6.85
N PHE A 70 6.37 4.01 -6.66
CA PHE A 70 5.64 4.86 -7.59
C PHE A 70 6.28 6.24 -7.65
N LEU A 71 6.29 6.82 -8.84
CA LEU A 71 6.63 8.22 -9.07
C LEU A 71 5.32 9.01 -9.18
N SER A 72 5.22 10.13 -8.46
CA SER A 72 4.02 10.95 -8.47
C SER A 72 4.34 12.41 -8.12
N SER A 73 3.39 13.30 -8.37
CA SER A 73 3.48 14.70 -7.93
C SER A 73 3.56 14.80 -6.40
N TYR A 74 4.18 15.88 -5.93
CA TYR A 74 4.34 16.13 -4.50
C TYR A 74 3.00 16.21 -3.75
N GLY A 75 1.93 16.67 -4.40
CA GLY A 75 0.58 16.72 -3.82
C GLY A 75 0.07 15.34 -3.41
N VAL A 76 0.23 14.34 -4.26
CA VAL A 76 -0.15 12.95 -3.96
C VAL A 76 0.71 12.37 -2.83
N TYR A 77 2.02 12.69 -2.79
CA TYR A 77 2.87 12.30 -1.66
C TYR A 77 2.35 12.88 -0.33
N ARG A 78 1.89 14.14 -0.34
CA ARG A 78 1.24 14.75 0.84
C ARG A 78 -0.08 14.08 1.21
N ASP A 79 -0.82 13.53 0.26
CA ASP A 79 -2.03 12.74 0.54
C ASP A 79 -1.71 11.43 1.27
N PHE A 80 -0.58 10.77 0.98
CA PHE A 80 -0.17 9.56 1.70
C PHE A 80 0.10 9.79 3.18
N HIS A 81 0.46 11.00 3.59
CA HIS A 81 0.64 11.33 5.02
C HIS A 81 -0.67 11.21 5.84
N ARG A 82 -1.84 11.17 5.17
CA ARG A 82 -3.13 10.94 5.83
C ARG A 82 -3.40 9.46 6.12
N HIS A 83 -2.63 8.56 5.52
CA HIS A 83 -2.75 7.12 5.74
C HIS A 83 -1.81 6.70 6.88
N ARG A 84 -2.38 6.50 8.06
CA ARG A 84 -1.63 6.23 9.30
C ARG A 84 -1.02 4.82 9.39
N GLN A 85 -1.44 3.90 8.52
CA GLN A 85 -0.94 2.52 8.47
C GLN A 85 -0.14 2.33 7.17
N LEU A 86 0.91 3.13 6.98
CA LEU A 86 1.87 3.00 5.89
C LEU A 86 3.28 3.24 6.43
N THR A 87 4.23 2.41 5.98
CA THR A 87 5.66 2.70 6.09
C THR A 87 6.08 3.37 4.78
N GLN A 88 6.72 4.54 4.85
CA GLN A 88 7.05 5.34 3.68
C GLN A 88 8.54 5.68 3.71
N GLU A 89 9.22 5.39 2.60
CA GLU A 89 10.55 5.89 2.29
C GLU A 89 10.43 6.79 1.07
N ALA A 90 11.07 7.96 1.11
CA ALA A 90 11.02 8.93 0.03
C ALA A 90 12.43 9.38 -0.35
N GLN A 91 12.66 9.56 -1.65
CA GLN A 91 13.83 10.28 -2.13
C GLN A 91 13.73 11.75 -1.73
N ILE A 92 14.85 12.46 -1.75
CA ILE A 92 14.83 13.91 -1.55
C ILE A 92 13.97 14.52 -2.67
N LEU A 93 13.14 15.51 -2.32
CA LEU A 93 12.28 16.17 -3.28
C LEU A 93 13.13 17.01 -4.24
N THR A 94 13.27 16.54 -5.48
CA THR A 94 13.93 17.26 -6.58
C THR A 94 13.05 17.25 -7.83
N PRO A 95 13.26 18.19 -8.76
CA PRO A 95 12.59 18.17 -10.06
C PRO A 95 13.22 17.18 -11.07
N ASP A 96 14.25 16.42 -10.70
CA ASP A 96 15.03 15.57 -11.63
C ASP A 96 14.21 14.45 -12.27
N LEU A 97 13.19 13.96 -11.56
CA LEU A 97 12.26 12.94 -12.06
C LEU A 97 11.09 13.55 -12.85
N GLY A 98 11.12 14.86 -13.10
CA GLY A 98 10.12 15.60 -13.86
C GLY A 98 9.18 16.44 -12.99
N TYR A 99 8.52 17.38 -13.65
CA TYR A 99 7.52 18.27 -13.05
C TYR A 99 6.49 18.68 -14.11
N ASP A 100 5.30 19.02 -13.64
CA ASP A 100 4.24 19.57 -14.49
C ASP A 100 4.32 21.12 -14.50
N ILE A 101 3.94 21.72 -15.63
CA ILE A 101 3.69 23.16 -15.73
C ILE A 101 2.18 23.38 -15.61
N PRO A 102 1.70 24.16 -14.63
CA PRO A 102 0.28 24.47 -14.52
C PRO A 102 -0.22 25.22 -15.77
N ILE A 103 -1.44 24.92 -16.23
CA ILE A 103 -2.03 25.58 -17.40
C ILE A 103 -2.12 27.10 -17.22
N GLU A 104 -2.32 27.57 -15.98
CA GLU A 104 -2.37 28.99 -15.67
C GLU A 104 -1.00 29.68 -15.88
N VAL A 105 0.10 28.93 -15.76
CA VAL A 105 1.46 29.43 -16.06
C VAL A 105 1.68 29.51 -17.56
N GLU A 106 1.19 28.53 -18.32
CA GLU A 106 1.21 28.53 -19.78
C GLU A 106 0.35 29.67 -20.35
N ASP A 107 -0.88 29.84 -19.86
CA ASP A 107 -1.79 30.92 -20.27
C ASP A 107 -1.21 32.32 -20.02
N MET A 108 -0.29 32.45 -19.06
CA MET A 108 0.42 33.69 -18.75
C MET A 108 1.71 33.89 -19.56
N GLY A 109 2.13 32.91 -20.38
CA GLY A 109 3.39 32.93 -21.12
C GLY A 109 4.63 32.92 -20.21
N LEU A 110 4.56 32.21 -19.07
CA LEU A 110 5.60 32.19 -18.04
C LEU A 110 6.39 30.87 -17.99
N GLU A 111 6.29 30.03 -19.03
CA GLU A 111 6.89 28.69 -19.08
C GLU A 111 8.41 28.74 -18.97
N ASP A 112 9.08 29.62 -19.71
CA ASP A 112 10.54 29.78 -19.65
C ASP A 112 11.00 30.15 -18.24
N LYS A 113 10.25 31.03 -17.57
CA LYS A 113 10.52 31.44 -16.20
C LYS A 113 10.30 30.28 -15.23
N TRP A 114 9.28 29.45 -15.45
CA TRP A 114 9.02 28.27 -14.64
C TRP A 114 10.15 27.24 -14.76
N ASN A 115 10.54 26.90 -15.99
CA ASN A 115 11.61 25.93 -16.27
C ASN A 115 12.93 26.37 -15.63
N SER A 116 13.32 27.63 -15.81
CA SER A 116 14.52 28.19 -15.18
C SER A 116 14.51 28.07 -13.65
N ARG A 117 13.34 28.16 -12.99
CA ARG A 117 13.23 27.99 -11.54
C ARG A 117 13.33 26.54 -11.10
N MET A 118 12.85 25.62 -11.92
CA MET A 118 13.01 24.20 -11.65
C MET A 118 14.47 23.76 -11.84
N ASP A 119 15.16 24.28 -12.86
CA ASP A 119 16.60 24.04 -13.04
C ASP A 119 17.40 24.57 -11.84
N GLU A 120 17.14 25.80 -11.38
CA GLU A 120 17.74 26.35 -10.15
C GLU A 120 17.46 25.46 -8.93
N ALA A 121 16.26 24.90 -8.81
CA ALA A 121 15.89 24.03 -7.69
C ALA A 121 16.61 22.67 -7.73
N ALA A 122 16.91 22.15 -8.92
CA ALA A 122 17.67 20.92 -9.11
C ALA A 122 19.10 21.03 -8.56
N GLU A 123 19.71 22.21 -8.67
CA GLU A 123 21.11 22.44 -8.25
C GLU A 123 21.31 22.56 -6.73
N VAL A 124 20.23 22.76 -5.97
CA VAL A 124 20.29 23.08 -4.52
C VAL A 124 20.20 21.83 -3.64
N VAL A 125 19.89 20.67 -4.21
CA VAL A 125 19.74 19.39 -3.49
C VAL A 125 21.02 18.57 -3.52
#